data_AF-A0A7C0TXX2-F1
#
_entry.id   AF-A0A7C0TXX2-F1
#
_cell.length_a   1.000
_cell.length_b   1.000
_cell.length_c   1.000
_cell.angle_alpha   90.00
_cell.angle_beta   90.00
_cell.angle_gamma   90.00
#
_symmetry.space_group_name_H-M   'P 1'
#
loop_
_entity.id
_entity.type
_entity.pdbx_description
1 polymer ?
#
loop_
_entity_poly.entity_id
_entity_poly.type
_entity_poly.pdbx_seq_one_letter_code
_entity_poly.pdbx_strand_id
1 'polypeptide(L)'
;MLEPLDQNEAKEMAKEAFDYSEKFELPVMLRSVTRVSHSSGDVTFGPIRKERNPIAFDRHWKLPFRWNVYGPTPYGGKVGPAARHAWLIERFEKIKSFVNEVKFNWIEKGNSDLGIIASGIGYAYVKDSLIKLEPKERPWILKIGTPNPIPLKLLKELLKHVNKVLVVEEGDPLVEEQVLMYMKEEAPDVKVLGKSLNKVFRPYGELGIDQVVNVVAKFLGIEPLRIPKERKRLKEEIAPLVAPRSSSLCPGCQHLGTYWALRWALLKITSKFKGKMKGVWIINGDIGCYEQGGYGIFAKEIKPSISRESVRYEINNPYEILDTNYIMGGGIGLAQGQFHAGYRDGPIVAVAGDSTFFHACMPALLNATFNKAGITFIVLDNAWTAMTGHQPSPSGGITAVGEKSKVYPIEEVAKALGVEHVRVVDPYNLKETEEAIMKALETTLSRGVTTLVVARRECALQVLRRKRKAGEPIPKYVVDESKCVGCRLCVQLGCPAIGFDEGKKKAWIDQILCVGCSMCAQICPAKAIKLSEG
;
A
#
# COMPACT_ATOMS: atom_id res chain seq x y z
N MET A 1 3.14 -0.87 -25.00
CA MET A 1 2.43 -0.30 -23.83
C MET A 1 1.71 0.95 -24.30
N LEU A 2 0.47 1.17 -23.90
CA LEU A 2 -0.32 2.37 -24.19
C LEU A 2 -0.47 3.19 -22.90
N GLU A 3 -0.43 4.52 -23.01
CA GLU A 3 -0.58 5.43 -21.88
C GLU A 3 -1.52 6.59 -22.25
N PRO A 4 -2.71 6.66 -21.66
CA PRO A 4 -3.71 7.65 -22.03
C PRO A 4 -3.41 9.02 -21.42
N LEU A 5 -3.78 10.08 -22.14
CA LEU A 5 -3.70 11.47 -21.68
C LEU A 5 -4.91 11.87 -20.81
N ASP A 6 -6.07 11.29 -21.09
CA ASP A 6 -7.37 11.57 -20.46
C ASP A 6 -8.31 10.35 -20.52
N GLN A 7 -9.54 10.53 -20.07
CA GLN A 7 -10.56 9.45 -19.97
C GLN A 7 -11.06 8.99 -21.34
N ASN A 8 -11.22 9.90 -22.31
CA ASN A 8 -11.68 9.54 -23.64
C ASN A 8 -10.64 8.72 -24.38
N GLU A 9 -9.38 9.11 -24.26
CA GLU A 9 -8.26 8.38 -24.83
C GLU A 9 -8.04 7.04 -24.12
N ALA A 10 -8.22 6.95 -22.79
CA ALA A 10 -8.17 5.68 -22.08
C ALA A 10 -9.20 4.67 -22.62
N LYS A 11 -10.43 5.13 -22.87
CA LYS A 11 -11.50 4.32 -23.45
C LYS A 11 -11.16 3.87 -24.89
N GLU A 12 -10.64 4.78 -25.73
CA GLU A 12 -10.23 4.44 -27.09
C GLU A 12 -9.03 3.47 -27.12
N MET A 13 -8.01 3.73 -26.29
CA MET A 13 -6.83 2.88 -26.17
C MET A 13 -7.16 1.50 -25.63
N ALA A 14 -8.13 1.35 -24.73
CA ALA A 14 -8.54 0.04 -24.22
C ALA A 14 -9.10 -0.85 -25.34
N LYS A 15 -9.96 -0.29 -26.20
CA LYS A 15 -10.45 -0.98 -27.39
C LYS A 15 -9.30 -1.39 -28.31
N GLU A 16 -8.43 -0.43 -28.63
CA GLU A 16 -7.29 -0.70 -29.52
C GLU A 16 -6.26 -1.63 -28.89
N ALA A 17 -6.13 -1.69 -27.56
CA ALA A 17 -5.23 -2.63 -26.89
C ALA A 17 -5.61 -4.08 -27.17
N PHE A 18 -6.91 -4.40 -27.25
CA PHE A 18 -7.37 -5.73 -27.67
C PHE A 18 -7.01 -5.99 -29.13
N ASP A 19 -7.29 -5.06 -30.04
CA ASP A 19 -6.98 -5.21 -31.46
C ASP A 19 -5.46 -5.35 -31.70
N TYR A 20 -4.64 -4.60 -30.96
CA TYR A 20 -3.18 -4.68 -31.00
C TYR A 20 -2.68 -6.02 -30.42
N SER A 21 -3.28 -6.48 -29.32
CA SER A 21 -2.98 -7.78 -28.72
C SER A 21 -3.27 -8.92 -29.71
N GLU A 22 -4.41 -8.86 -30.40
CA GLU A 22 -4.78 -9.82 -31.45
C GLU A 22 -3.83 -9.75 -32.66
N LYS A 23 -3.45 -8.54 -33.09
CA LYS A 23 -2.55 -8.31 -34.24
C LYS A 23 -1.13 -8.81 -34.01
N PHE A 24 -0.56 -8.52 -32.84
CA PHE A 24 0.84 -8.85 -32.52
C PHE A 24 0.99 -10.14 -31.72
N GLU A 25 -0.12 -10.67 -31.20
CA GLU A 25 -0.20 -11.86 -30.35
C GLU A 25 0.65 -11.74 -29.07
N LEU A 26 0.66 -10.53 -28.49
CA LEU A 26 1.41 -10.16 -27.31
C LEU A 26 0.50 -9.40 -26.34
N PRO A 27 0.72 -9.52 -25.02
CA PRO A 27 -0.04 -8.73 -24.06
C PRO A 27 0.25 -7.23 -24.27
N VAL A 28 -0.82 -6.45 -24.36
CA VAL A 28 -0.72 -5.00 -24.43
C VAL A 28 -1.09 -4.43 -23.06
N MET A 29 -0.10 -3.82 -22.41
CA MET A 29 -0.32 -3.08 -21.17
C MET A 29 -0.91 -1.71 -21.49
N LEU A 30 -2.10 -1.41 -20.95
CA LEU A 30 -2.62 -0.05 -20.85
C LEU A 30 -2.23 0.50 -19.48
N ARG A 31 -1.24 1.39 -19.44
CA ARG A 31 -0.74 2.04 -18.23
C ARG A 31 -1.62 3.25 -17.92
N SER A 32 -2.48 3.15 -16.91
CA SER A 32 -3.15 4.33 -16.35
C SER A 32 -2.28 4.96 -15.26
N VAL A 33 -2.15 6.28 -15.26
CA VAL A 33 -1.43 7.06 -14.24
C VAL A 33 -2.42 7.71 -13.28
N THR A 34 -1.96 8.04 -12.06
CA THR A 34 -2.81 8.50 -10.95
C THR A 34 -3.82 9.57 -11.37
N ARG A 35 -3.40 10.59 -12.13
CA ARG A 35 -4.30 11.69 -12.49
C ARG A 35 -5.36 11.34 -13.53
N VAL A 36 -5.05 10.46 -14.50
CA VAL A 36 -6.04 9.99 -15.49
C VAL A 36 -7.07 9.09 -14.81
N SER A 37 -6.63 8.26 -13.87
CA SER A 37 -7.54 7.48 -13.00
C SER A 37 -8.34 8.38 -12.04
N HIS A 38 -7.85 9.58 -11.69
CA HIS A 38 -8.43 10.46 -10.66
C HIS A 38 -9.04 11.78 -11.20
N SER A 39 -9.29 11.90 -12.51
CA SER A 39 -10.04 13.01 -13.10
C SER A 39 -11.23 12.52 -13.92
N SER A 40 -12.08 13.43 -14.37
CA SER A 40 -13.23 13.15 -15.25
C SER A 40 -13.13 14.05 -16.49
N GLY A 41 -13.58 13.52 -17.63
CA GLY A 41 -13.61 14.23 -18.91
C GLY A 41 -14.69 13.66 -19.80
N ASP A 42 -15.09 14.43 -20.82
CA ASP A 42 -16.11 14.02 -21.78
C ASP A 42 -15.64 12.83 -22.61
N VAL A 43 -16.50 11.82 -22.77
CA VAL A 43 -16.20 10.65 -23.61
C VAL A 43 -17.21 10.54 -24.74
N THR A 44 -16.73 10.23 -25.94
CA THR A 44 -17.61 10.00 -27.10
C THR A 44 -17.95 8.52 -27.22
N PHE A 45 -19.22 8.14 -27.14
CA PHE A 45 -19.61 6.75 -27.33
C PHE A 45 -19.51 6.32 -28.79
N GLY A 46 -19.21 5.04 -29.00
CA GLY A 46 -19.10 4.44 -30.33
C GLY A 46 -19.73 3.04 -30.37
N PRO A 47 -19.77 2.42 -31.56
CA PRO A 47 -20.37 1.10 -31.74
C PRO A 47 -19.61 0.00 -30.96
N ILE A 48 -20.36 -0.94 -30.39
CA ILE A 48 -19.82 -2.09 -29.67
C ILE A 48 -19.66 -3.27 -30.64
N ARG A 49 -18.44 -3.83 -30.72
CA ARG A 49 -18.18 -5.08 -31.45
C ARG A 49 -18.88 -6.24 -30.72
N LYS A 50 -19.97 -6.76 -31.30
CA LYS A 50 -20.74 -7.89 -30.75
C LYS A 50 -20.14 -9.25 -31.13
N GLU A 51 -19.44 -9.31 -32.25
CA GLU A 51 -18.77 -10.53 -32.74
C GLU A 51 -17.58 -10.88 -31.83
N ARG A 52 -17.59 -12.11 -31.31
CA ARG A 52 -16.49 -12.65 -30.51
C ARG A 52 -15.63 -13.56 -31.38
N ASN A 53 -14.32 -13.57 -31.14
CA ASN A 53 -13.45 -14.57 -31.74
C ASN A 53 -13.89 -15.98 -31.30
N PRO A 54 -13.74 -17.01 -32.14
CA PRO A 54 -14.01 -18.39 -31.77
C PRO A 54 -13.22 -18.78 -30.52
N ILE A 55 -13.88 -19.38 -29.54
CA ILE A 55 -13.21 -19.89 -28.34
C ILE A 55 -12.56 -21.22 -28.72
N ALA A 56 -11.25 -21.22 -28.90
CA ALA A 56 -10.48 -22.41 -29.22
C ALA A 56 -9.12 -22.38 -28.53
N PHE A 57 -8.64 -23.54 -28.12
CA PHE A 57 -7.28 -23.73 -27.64
C PHE A 57 -6.56 -24.69 -28.58
N ASP A 58 -5.61 -24.17 -29.34
CA ASP A 58 -4.65 -24.97 -30.09
C ASP A 58 -3.26 -24.76 -29.49
N ARG A 59 -2.68 -25.86 -28.98
CA ARG A 59 -1.37 -25.82 -28.35
C ARG A 59 -0.23 -25.51 -29.33
N HIS A 60 -0.49 -25.61 -30.64
CA HIS A 60 0.42 -25.33 -31.75
C HIS A 60 -0.04 -24.16 -32.64
N TRP A 61 -0.97 -23.32 -32.17
CA TRP A 61 -1.56 -22.22 -32.95
C TRP A 61 -0.51 -21.37 -33.68
N LYS A 62 -0.45 -21.43 -35.01
CA LYS A 62 0.53 -20.74 -35.90
C LYS A 62 2.01 -21.08 -35.69
N LEU A 63 2.39 -21.70 -34.58
CA LEU A 63 3.77 -22.04 -34.22
C LEU A 63 3.77 -23.37 -33.45
N PRO A 64 4.58 -24.36 -33.84
CA PRO A 64 4.76 -25.56 -33.04
C PRO A 64 5.14 -25.20 -31.61
N PHE A 65 4.49 -25.85 -30.64
CA PHE A 65 4.76 -25.70 -29.21
C PHE A 65 4.54 -24.26 -28.73
N ARG A 66 3.58 -23.51 -29.31
CA ARG A 66 3.35 -22.07 -29.08
C ARG A 66 3.45 -21.66 -27.62
N TRP A 67 2.75 -22.39 -26.76
CA TRP A 67 2.63 -22.09 -25.33
C TRP A 67 3.67 -22.82 -24.47
N ASN A 68 4.59 -23.56 -25.08
CA ASN A 68 5.67 -24.27 -24.41
C ASN A 68 7.01 -23.61 -24.75
N VAL A 69 7.67 -23.07 -23.71
CA VAL A 69 8.96 -22.37 -23.82
C VAL A 69 10.11 -23.33 -24.16
N TYR A 70 9.99 -24.62 -23.85
CA TYR A 70 11.02 -25.65 -24.04
C TYR A 70 10.79 -26.57 -25.24
N GLY A 71 9.84 -26.23 -26.12
CA GLY A 71 9.59 -27.04 -27.32
C GLY A 71 10.81 -27.11 -28.25
N PRO A 72 11.01 -28.23 -28.98
CA PRO A 72 12.10 -28.37 -29.95
C PRO A 72 11.93 -27.51 -31.21
N THR A 73 10.98 -26.57 -31.24
CA THR A 73 10.68 -25.74 -32.40
C THR A 73 11.89 -24.90 -32.80
N PRO A 74 12.40 -25.05 -34.02
CA PRO A 74 13.36 -24.11 -34.57
C PRO A 74 12.66 -22.81 -34.96
N TYR A 75 13.20 -21.66 -34.55
CA TYR A 75 12.79 -20.32 -35.02
C TYR A 75 14.02 -19.43 -35.15
N GLY A 76 14.22 -18.79 -36.31
CA GLY A 76 15.43 -18.00 -36.57
C GLY A 76 16.74 -18.77 -36.36
N GLY A 77 16.75 -20.09 -36.64
CA GLY A 77 17.92 -20.97 -36.43
C GLY A 77 18.23 -21.30 -34.97
N LYS A 78 17.34 -20.98 -34.02
CA LYS A 78 17.46 -21.30 -32.57
C LYS A 78 16.36 -22.28 -32.14
N VAL A 79 16.51 -22.93 -30.99
CA VAL A 79 15.50 -23.84 -30.38
C VAL A 79 15.12 -23.42 -28.96
N GLY A 80 13.98 -23.89 -28.46
CA GLY A 80 13.54 -23.67 -27.07
C GLY A 80 13.36 -22.17 -26.71
N PRO A 81 13.83 -21.72 -25.52
CA PRO A 81 13.66 -20.33 -25.10
C PRO A 81 14.28 -19.31 -26.07
N ALA A 82 15.40 -19.66 -26.71
CA ALA A 82 16.06 -18.78 -27.68
C ALA A 82 15.22 -18.59 -28.95
N ALA A 83 14.51 -19.64 -29.40
CA ALA A 83 13.55 -19.55 -30.50
C ALA A 83 12.38 -18.61 -30.15
N ARG A 84 11.89 -18.68 -28.91
CA ARG A 84 10.82 -17.78 -28.41
C ARG A 84 11.27 -16.33 -28.33
N HIS A 85 12.50 -16.09 -27.88
CA HIS A 85 13.04 -14.74 -27.82
C HIS A 85 13.27 -14.17 -29.23
N ALA A 86 13.80 -14.95 -30.17
CA ALA A 86 13.96 -14.53 -31.57
C ALA A 86 12.60 -14.12 -32.18
N TRP A 87 11.55 -14.90 -31.95
CA TRP A 87 10.19 -14.55 -32.35
C TRP A 87 9.70 -13.23 -31.72
N LEU A 88 9.93 -13.03 -30.42
CA LEU A 88 9.54 -11.79 -29.73
C LEU A 88 10.26 -10.56 -30.31
N ILE A 89 11.56 -10.66 -30.60
CA ILE A 89 12.36 -9.58 -31.21
C ILE A 89 11.75 -9.17 -32.56
N GLU A 90 11.40 -10.13 -33.41
CA GLU A 90 10.76 -9.84 -34.70
C GLU A 90 9.38 -9.19 -34.55
N ARG A 91 8.61 -9.56 -33.52
CA ARG A 91 7.36 -8.86 -33.20
C ARG A 91 7.63 -7.43 -32.75
N PHE A 92 8.66 -7.22 -31.93
CA PHE A 92 9.01 -5.90 -31.43
C PHE A 92 9.45 -4.94 -32.54
N GLU A 93 10.22 -5.40 -33.53
CA GLU A 93 10.57 -4.60 -34.70
C GLU A 93 9.34 -4.15 -35.50
N LYS A 94 8.35 -5.03 -35.68
CA LYS A 94 7.06 -4.66 -36.31
C LYS A 94 6.32 -3.60 -35.50
N ILE A 95 6.37 -3.67 -34.17
CA ILE A 95 5.74 -2.69 -33.28
C ILE A 95 6.44 -1.33 -33.38
N LYS A 96 7.78 -1.26 -33.47
CA LYS A 96 8.53 0.00 -33.62
C LYS A 96 8.10 0.81 -34.84
N SER A 97 7.82 0.15 -35.96
CA SER A 97 7.25 0.83 -37.14
C SER A 97 5.81 1.27 -36.87
N PHE A 98 4.99 0.36 -36.36
CA PHE A 98 3.56 0.58 -36.13
C PHE A 98 3.25 1.75 -35.18
N VAL A 99 4.04 1.98 -34.13
CA VAL A 99 3.77 3.07 -33.16
C VAL A 99 3.79 4.48 -33.78
N ASN A 100 4.41 4.65 -34.96
CA ASN A 100 4.38 5.92 -35.69
C ASN A 100 3.03 6.19 -36.38
N GLU A 101 2.20 5.15 -36.56
CA GLU A 101 0.88 5.21 -37.18
C GLU A 101 -0.24 5.22 -36.14
N VAL A 102 0.10 4.97 -34.86
CA VAL A 102 -0.86 5.00 -33.76
C VAL A 102 -1.36 6.43 -33.56
N LYS A 103 -2.68 6.62 -33.70
CA LYS A 103 -3.36 7.94 -33.64
C LYS A 103 -3.14 8.71 -32.34
N PHE A 104 -2.71 8.02 -31.28
CA PHE A 104 -2.44 8.59 -29.96
C PHE A 104 -1.04 9.20 -29.80
N ASN A 105 -0.24 9.21 -30.87
CA ASN A 105 1.02 9.92 -30.95
C ASN A 105 0.89 11.00 -32.02
N TRP A 106 1.12 12.27 -31.67
CA TRP A 106 1.08 13.36 -32.64
C TRP A 106 1.94 14.54 -32.22
N ILE A 107 2.19 15.43 -33.17
CA ILE A 107 2.92 16.68 -32.98
C ILE A 107 1.92 17.84 -33.07
N GLU A 108 1.92 18.72 -32.07
CA GLU A 108 1.40 20.08 -32.19
C GLU A 108 2.52 21.00 -32.67
N LYS A 109 2.26 21.71 -33.77
CA LYS A 109 3.21 22.67 -34.33
C LYS A 109 3.33 23.88 -33.42
N GLY A 110 4.57 24.24 -33.09
CA GLY A 110 4.93 25.49 -32.45
C GLY A 110 5.47 26.51 -33.46
N ASN A 111 5.82 27.69 -32.96
CA ASN A 111 6.53 28.73 -33.72
C ASN A 111 7.85 29.18 -33.06
N SER A 112 8.27 28.54 -31.97
CA SER A 112 9.60 28.71 -31.39
C SER A 112 10.54 27.54 -31.73
N ASP A 113 11.80 27.69 -31.35
CA ASP A 113 12.86 26.67 -31.41
C ASP A 113 12.85 25.71 -30.19
N LEU A 114 11.79 25.74 -29.37
CA LEU A 114 11.64 24.92 -28.18
C LEU A 114 10.65 23.77 -28.40
N GLY A 115 10.98 22.59 -27.87
CA GLY A 115 10.13 21.39 -27.92
C GLY A 115 9.75 20.88 -26.53
N ILE A 116 8.53 20.35 -26.37
CA ILE A 116 8.10 19.63 -25.18
C ILE A 116 7.65 18.23 -25.60
N ILE A 117 8.22 17.19 -25.00
CA ILE A 117 7.77 15.81 -25.14
C ILE A 117 7.02 15.45 -23.87
N ALA A 118 5.76 15.05 -23.99
CA ALA A 118 4.93 14.75 -22.82
C ALA A 118 4.13 13.46 -23.00
N SER A 119 4.18 12.59 -21.99
CA SER A 119 3.43 11.32 -21.95
C SER A 119 2.28 11.37 -20.96
N GLY A 120 1.18 10.73 -21.33
CA GLY A 120 0.00 10.60 -20.48
C GLY A 120 -0.45 11.93 -19.88
N ILE A 121 -0.64 11.97 -18.55
CA ILE A 121 -1.04 13.20 -17.84
C ILE A 121 -0.03 14.34 -17.96
N GLY A 122 1.25 14.06 -18.19
CA GLY A 122 2.26 15.11 -18.37
C GLY A 122 1.85 16.09 -19.46
N TYR A 123 1.21 15.60 -20.52
CA TYR A 123 0.67 16.43 -21.60
C TYR A 123 -0.45 17.36 -21.11
N ALA A 124 -1.42 16.86 -20.33
CA ALA A 124 -2.49 17.69 -19.78
C ALA A 124 -1.94 18.84 -18.90
N TYR A 125 -0.95 18.56 -18.06
CA TYR A 125 -0.28 19.59 -17.25
C TYR A 125 0.49 20.61 -18.07
N VAL A 126 1.11 20.20 -19.18
CA VAL A 126 1.74 21.12 -20.12
C VAL A 126 0.67 22.03 -20.74
N LYS A 127 -0.48 21.49 -21.16
CA LYS A 127 -1.59 22.31 -21.72
C LYS A 127 -2.12 23.32 -20.70
N ASP A 128 -2.39 22.90 -19.46
CA ASP A 128 -2.79 23.80 -18.38
C ASP A 128 -1.73 24.88 -18.11
N SER A 129 -0.45 24.52 -18.18
CA SER A 129 0.65 25.48 -17.99
C SER A 129 0.68 26.52 -19.10
N LEU A 130 0.52 26.12 -20.35
CA LEU A 130 0.50 27.04 -21.49
C LEU A 130 -0.73 27.96 -21.45
N ILE A 131 -1.89 27.46 -20.99
CA ILE A 131 -3.09 28.30 -20.77
C ILE A 131 -2.81 29.36 -19.69
N LYS A 132 -2.17 28.98 -18.58
CA LYS A 132 -1.90 29.90 -17.46
C LYS A 132 -0.79 30.92 -17.76
N LEU A 133 0.19 30.56 -18.58
CA LEU A 133 1.37 31.37 -18.86
C LEU A 133 1.21 32.28 -20.09
N GLU A 134 0.25 31.97 -20.97
CA GLU A 134 -0.05 32.73 -22.19
C GLU A 134 1.21 33.18 -22.98
N PRO A 135 2.11 32.24 -23.34
CA PRO A 135 3.36 32.60 -24.00
C PRO A 135 3.13 33.19 -25.39
N LYS A 136 3.91 34.22 -25.75
CA LYS A 136 3.86 34.85 -27.09
C LYS A 136 4.27 33.89 -28.20
N GLU A 137 5.29 33.08 -27.95
CA GLU A 137 5.76 32.02 -28.83
C GLU A 137 5.45 30.66 -28.21
N ARG A 138 4.82 29.78 -28.99
CA ARG A 138 4.40 28.46 -28.56
C ARG A 138 5.47 27.42 -28.90
N PRO A 139 5.87 26.56 -27.95
CA PRO A 139 6.76 25.45 -28.21
C PRO A 139 6.07 24.40 -29.11
N TRP A 140 6.87 23.63 -29.83
CA TRP A 140 6.40 22.39 -30.43
C TRP A 140 6.10 21.37 -29.32
N ILE A 141 5.06 20.55 -29.50
CA ILE A 141 4.71 19.53 -28.51
C ILE A 141 4.57 18.18 -29.19
N LEU A 142 5.37 17.19 -28.76
CA LEU A 142 5.17 15.80 -29.12
C LEU A 142 4.42 15.11 -28.00
N LYS A 143 3.15 14.79 -28.26
CA LYS A 143 2.33 14.00 -27.36
C LYS A 143 2.64 12.52 -27.58
N ILE A 144 2.97 11.81 -26.49
CA ILE A 144 3.25 10.38 -26.49
C ILE A 144 2.10 9.60 -25.82
N GLY A 145 1.44 8.74 -26.58
CA GLY A 145 0.49 7.72 -26.12
C GLY A 145 1.08 6.30 -26.06
N THR A 146 2.29 6.09 -26.59
CA THR A 146 3.01 4.80 -26.53
C THR A 146 4.40 4.99 -25.92
N PRO A 147 4.54 5.00 -24.58
CA PRO A 147 5.82 5.31 -23.94
C PRO A 147 6.89 4.23 -24.18
N ASN A 148 6.50 3.01 -24.60
CA ASN A 148 7.44 1.97 -25.01
C ASN A 148 6.82 1.03 -26.08
N PRO A 149 7.37 0.99 -27.31
CA PRO A 149 8.46 1.83 -27.82
C PRO A 149 7.98 3.24 -28.22
N ILE A 150 8.88 4.23 -28.20
CA ILE A 150 8.59 5.60 -28.67
C ILE A 150 8.45 5.70 -30.21
N PRO A 151 7.63 6.63 -30.73
CA PRO A 151 7.43 6.84 -32.17
C PRO A 151 8.60 7.62 -32.81
N LEU A 152 9.62 6.90 -33.29
CA LEU A 152 10.86 7.47 -33.81
C LEU A 152 10.69 8.46 -34.96
N LYS A 153 9.77 8.21 -35.90
CA LYS A 153 9.54 9.11 -37.03
C LYS A 153 9.03 10.47 -36.55
N LEU A 154 8.15 10.49 -35.55
CA LEU A 154 7.63 11.72 -34.96
C LEU A 154 8.69 12.41 -34.11
N LEU A 155 9.49 11.66 -33.35
CA LEU A 155 10.63 12.23 -32.62
C LEU A 155 11.61 12.92 -33.57
N LYS A 156 12.03 12.25 -34.65
CA LYS A 156 12.93 12.82 -35.66
C LYS A 156 12.34 14.06 -36.31
N GLU A 157 11.04 14.07 -36.59
CA GLU A 157 10.37 15.24 -37.17
C GLU A 157 10.37 16.43 -36.19
N LEU A 158 10.06 16.22 -34.91
CA LEU A 158 10.14 17.27 -33.89
C LEU A 158 11.56 17.87 -33.83
N LEU A 159 12.58 17.02 -33.78
CA LEU A 159 13.98 17.41 -33.57
C LEU A 159 14.55 18.28 -34.71
N LYS A 160 13.95 18.29 -35.90
CA LYS A 160 14.36 19.19 -37.00
C LYS A 160 14.05 20.66 -36.73
N HIS A 161 13.08 20.94 -35.85
CA HIS A 161 12.56 22.30 -35.64
C HIS A 161 13.00 22.91 -34.31
N VAL A 162 13.67 22.15 -33.45
CA VAL A 162 13.96 22.57 -32.07
C VAL A 162 15.44 22.39 -31.71
N ASN A 163 15.97 23.29 -30.87
CA ASN A 163 17.33 23.19 -30.32
C ASN A 163 17.34 22.71 -28.85
N LYS A 164 16.17 22.66 -28.21
CA LYS A 164 16.03 22.31 -26.80
C LYS A 164 14.69 21.64 -26.52
N VAL A 165 14.71 20.56 -25.75
CA VAL A 165 13.55 19.73 -25.42
C VAL A 165 13.35 19.60 -23.92
N LEU A 166 12.12 19.73 -23.45
CA LEU A 166 11.67 19.38 -22.09
C LEU A 166 10.86 18.09 -22.13
N VAL A 167 11.24 17.09 -21.35
CA VAL A 167 10.47 15.85 -21.18
C VAL A 167 9.63 15.92 -19.90
N VAL A 168 8.33 15.69 -20.02
CA VAL A 168 7.35 15.72 -18.92
C VAL A 168 6.65 14.36 -18.82
N GLU A 169 7.03 13.55 -17.84
CA GLU A 169 6.48 12.20 -17.62
C GLU A 169 6.30 11.88 -16.12
N GLU A 170 5.34 11.00 -15.78
CA GLU A 170 5.00 10.60 -14.40
C GLU A 170 5.80 9.38 -13.93
N GLY A 171 6.29 9.37 -12.68
CA GLY A 171 7.12 8.28 -12.14
C GLY A 171 8.57 8.28 -12.64
N ASP A 172 9.05 7.14 -13.13
CA ASP A 172 10.42 6.96 -13.63
C ASP A 172 10.66 7.60 -15.02
N PRO A 173 11.91 7.93 -15.39
CA PRO A 173 12.29 8.62 -16.64
C PRO A 173 12.31 7.74 -17.91
N LEU A 174 11.25 6.96 -18.16
CA LEU A 174 11.22 5.96 -19.25
C LEU A 174 11.25 6.58 -20.67
N VAL A 175 10.54 7.68 -20.88
CA VAL A 175 10.49 8.38 -22.18
C VAL A 175 11.76 9.18 -22.39
N GLU A 176 12.23 9.89 -21.36
CA GLU A 176 13.47 10.67 -21.40
C GLU A 176 14.67 9.81 -21.80
N GLU A 177 14.83 8.62 -21.19
CA GLU A 177 15.94 7.72 -21.48
C GLU A 177 15.96 7.25 -22.95
N GLN A 178 14.79 6.92 -23.51
CA GLN A 178 14.69 6.55 -24.92
C GLN A 178 15.01 7.75 -25.82
N VAL A 179 14.49 8.93 -25.52
CA VAL A 179 14.79 10.16 -26.28
C VAL A 179 16.29 10.41 -26.34
N LEU A 180 16.97 10.33 -25.19
CA LEU A 180 18.42 10.50 -25.10
C LEU A 180 19.19 9.47 -25.93
N MET A 181 18.75 8.21 -25.93
CA MET A 181 19.37 7.15 -26.71
C MET A 181 19.36 7.46 -28.21
N TYR A 182 18.22 7.89 -28.76
CA TYR A 182 18.09 8.16 -30.20
C TYR A 182 18.66 9.52 -30.63
N MET A 183 18.66 10.51 -29.74
CA MET A 183 19.19 11.84 -30.05
C MET A 183 20.68 11.86 -30.34
N LYS A 184 21.45 10.93 -29.77
CA LYS A 184 22.90 10.86 -29.99
C LYS A 184 23.28 10.77 -31.46
N GLU A 185 22.48 10.06 -32.26
CA GLU A 185 22.72 9.88 -33.70
C GLU A 185 21.99 10.91 -34.55
N GLU A 186 20.78 11.32 -34.13
CA GLU A 186 19.89 12.12 -34.97
C GLU A 186 20.02 13.64 -34.76
N ALA A 187 20.32 14.09 -33.53
CA ALA A 187 20.35 15.50 -33.17
C ALA A 187 21.23 15.75 -31.93
N PRO A 188 22.55 15.48 -32.02
CA PRO A 188 23.46 15.50 -30.88
C PRO A 188 23.58 16.87 -30.18
N ASP A 189 23.27 17.96 -30.87
CA ASP A 189 23.38 19.33 -30.34
C ASP A 189 22.13 19.80 -29.58
N VAL A 190 21.01 19.05 -29.67
CA VAL A 190 19.76 19.41 -29.01
C VAL A 190 19.85 19.11 -27.51
N LYS A 191 19.53 20.10 -26.67
CA LYS A 191 19.61 19.97 -25.20
C LYS A 191 18.33 19.37 -24.61
N VAL A 192 18.44 18.34 -23.77
CA VAL A 192 17.29 17.70 -23.09
C VAL A 192 17.24 18.09 -21.61
N LEU A 193 16.05 18.44 -21.12
CA LEU A 193 15.73 18.66 -19.72
C LEU A 193 14.67 17.65 -19.28
N GLY A 194 14.85 17.03 -18.11
CA GLY A 194 13.86 16.10 -17.56
C GLY A 194 14.09 15.77 -16.09
N LYS A 195 13.88 14.50 -15.75
CA LYS A 195 14.10 13.90 -14.43
C LYS A 195 15.53 13.37 -14.26
N SER A 196 16.15 12.87 -15.32
CA SER A 196 17.50 12.26 -15.27
C SER A 196 18.60 13.28 -15.56
N LEU A 197 18.57 13.90 -16.74
CA LEU A 197 19.52 14.91 -17.16
C LEU A 197 18.97 16.32 -16.92
N ASN A 198 19.83 17.20 -16.39
CA ASN A 198 19.49 18.57 -16.05
C ASN A 198 18.25 18.70 -15.12
N LYS A 199 18.00 17.66 -14.31
CA LYS A 199 17.02 17.46 -13.21
C LYS A 199 16.12 18.65 -12.88
N VAL A 200 15.13 18.92 -13.73
CA VAL A 200 14.10 19.94 -13.48
C VAL A 200 12.88 19.37 -12.73
N PHE A 201 12.70 18.06 -12.79
CA PHE A 201 11.68 17.33 -12.03
C PHE A 201 12.32 16.38 -11.01
N ARG A 202 11.56 16.03 -9.97
CA ARG A 202 11.94 14.96 -9.03
C ARG A 202 11.67 13.61 -9.70
N PRO A 203 12.56 12.62 -9.56
CA PRO A 203 12.34 11.27 -10.08
C PRO A 203 11.43 10.42 -9.18
N TYR A 204 10.74 11.03 -8.21
CA TYR A 204 9.86 10.34 -7.25
C TYR A 204 8.69 11.23 -6.85
N GLY A 205 7.63 10.60 -6.34
CA GLY A 205 6.37 11.27 -6.00
C GLY A 205 5.53 11.58 -7.24
N GLU A 206 4.38 12.20 -7.02
CA GLU A 206 3.46 12.60 -8.08
C GLU A 206 3.86 13.95 -8.69
N LEU A 207 3.66 14.12 -10.00
CA LEU A 207 3.69 15.44 -10.62
C LEU A 207 2.51 16.28 -10.12
N GLY A 208 2.86 17.46 -9.62
CA GLY A 208 1.89 18.50 -9.27
C GLY A 208 1.84 19.59 -10.33
N ILE A 209 0.65 20.12 -10.59
CA ILE A 209 0.47 21.21 -11.56
C ILE A 209 1.35 22.43 -11.25
N ASP A 210 1.50 22.81 -9.98
CA ASP A 210 2.36 23.94 -9.58
C ASP A 210 3.84 23.70 -9.92
N GLN A 211 4.29 22.44 -9.86
CA GLN A 211 5.65 22.09 -10.25
C GLN A 211 5.83 22.20 -11.76
N VAL A 212 4.91 21.63 -12.53
CA VAL A 212 4.97 21.64 -14.01
C VAL A 212 4.89 23.06 -14.54
N VAL A 213 3.96 23.89 -14.06
CA VAL A 213 3.82 25.30 -14.48
C VAL A 213 5.12 26.07 -14.26
N ASN A 214 5.75 25.92 -13.09
CA ASN A 214 6.99 26.61 -12.78
C ASN A 214 8.18 26.13 -13.64
N VAL A 215 8.24 24.84 -13.98
CA VAL A 215 9.28 24.29 -14.86
C VAL A 215 9.05 24.75 -16.30
N VAL A 216 7.82 24.71 -16.79
CA VAL A 216 7.45 25.19 -18.14
C VAL A 216 7.72 26.68 -18.27
N ALA A 217 7.37 27.50 -17.27
CA ALA A 217 7.68 28.94 -17.28
C ALA A 217 9.18 29.20 -17.47
N LYS A 218 10.02 28.55 -16.65
CA LYS A 218 11.48 28.65 -16.78
C LYS A 218 11.98 28.14 -18.12
N PHE A 219 11.41 27.06 -18.64
CA PHE A 219 11.77 26.50 -19.92
C PHE A 219 11.52 27.48 -21.07
N LEU A 220 10.40 28.21 -21.02
CA LEU A 220 10.00 29.23 -21.98
C LEU A 220 10.63 30.62 -21.74
N GLY A 221 11.44 30.79 -20.69
CA GLY A 221 12.01 32.10 -20.33
C GLY A 221 11.03 33.10 -19.74
N ILE A 222 9.91 32.62 -19.19
CA ILE A 222 8.86 33.42 -18.53
C ILE A 222 9.07 33.39 -17.00
N GLU A 223 8.79 34.50 -16.32
CA GLU A 223 8.85 34.56 -14.85
C GLU A 223 7.86 33.53 -14.26
N PRO A 224 8.30 32.61 -13.39
CA PRO A 224 7.42 31.60 -12.81
C PRO A 224 6.30 32.23 -11.97
N LEU A 225 5.13 31.58 -11.93
CA LEU A 225 4.06 32.00 -11.04
C LEU A 225 4.52 31.87 -9.58
N ARG A 226 4.72 33.01 -8.90
CA ARG A 226 5.19 33.02 -7.53
C ARG A 226 4.09 32.51 -6.60
N ILE A 227 4.39 31.45 -5.85
CA ILE A 227 3.63 31.11 -4.65
C ILE A 227 3.75 32.33 -3.70
N PRO A 228 2.63 32.93 -3.24
CA PRO A 228 2.68 34.11 -2.38
C PRO A 228 3.58 33.86 -1.15
N LYS A 229 4.53 34.77 -0.88
CA LYS A 229 5.47 34.66 0.26
C LYS A 229 4.76 34.47 1.60
N GLU A 230 3.61 35.12 1.74
CA GLU A 230 2.73 35.03 2.90
C GLU A 230 2.25 33.60 3.16
N ARG A 231 1.90 32.83 2.11
CA ARG A 231 1.50 31.43 2.23
C ARG A 231 2.64 30.55 2.75
N LYS A 232 3.88 30.83 2.34
CA LYS A 232 5.06 30.09 2.82
C LYS A 232 5.33 30.39 4.30
N ARG A 233 5.34 31.67 4.67
CA ARG A 233 5.54 32.11 6.06
C ARG A 233 4.48 31.53 7.00
N LEU A 234 3.21 31.61 6.62
CA LEU A 234 2.11 31.07 7.41
C LEU A 234 2.24 29.55 7.63
N LYS A 235 2.70 28.82 6.60
CA LYS A 235 2.95 27.37 6.72
C LYS A 235 4.07 27.06 7.72
N GLU A 236 5.13 27.87 7.76
CA GLU A 236 6.26 27.71 8.68
C GLU A 236 5.88 28.08 10.12
N GLU A 237 5.11 29.15 10.33
CA GLU A 237 4.62 29.57 11.65
C GLU A 237 3.66 28.54 12.27
N ILE A 238 2.82 27.91 11.46
CA ILE A 238 1.83 26.93 11.93
C ILE A 238 2.44 25.55 12.17
N ALA A 239 3.52 25.18 11.47
CA ALA A 239 4.08 23.83 11.52
C ALA A 239 4.40 23.30 12.94
N PRO A 240 4.97 24.09 13.87
CA PRO A 240 5.25 23.63 15.25
C PRO A 240 3.99 23.49 16.12
N LEU A 241 2.92 24.21 15.78
CA LEU A 241 1.64 24.18 16.52
C LEU A 241 0.74 23.02 16.09
N VAL A 242 1.05 22.42 14.93
CA VAL A 242 0.32 21.28 14.41
C VAL A 242 0.96 20.01 14.96
N ALA A 243 0.27 19.37 15.90
CA ALA A 243 0.62 18.02 16.29
C ALA A 243 0.65 17.14 15.03
N PRO A 244 1.69 16.30 14.84
CA PRO A 244 1.71 15.39 13.72
C PRO A 244 0.43 14.55 13.77
N ARG A 245 -0.38 14.65 12.72
CA ARG A 245 -1.55 13.78 12.55
C ARG A 245 -1.06 12.40 12.14
N SER A 246 -0.49 11.69 13.10
CA SER A 246 -0.22 10.27 12.98
C SER A 246 -1.39 9.48 13.55
N SER A 247 -1.44 8.22 13.20
CA SER A 247 -2.56 7.37 13.50
C SER A 247 -2.40 6.75 14.91
N SER A 248 -3.53 6.52 15.59
CA SER A 248 -3.59 5.94 16.93
C SER A 248 -4.81 5.03 17.06
N LEU A 249 -4.76 4.10 18.02
CA LEU A 249 -5.91 3.24 18.32
C LEU A 249 -6.95 4.02 19.13
N CYS A 250 -8.23 3.79 18.85
CA CYS A 250 -9.32 4.47 19.55
C CYS A 250 -9.32 4.17 21.07
N PRO A 251 -9.90 5.06 21.90
CA PRO A 251 -10.17 4.75 23.30
C PRO A 251 -10.84 3.39 23.48
N GLY A 252 -10.19 2.49 24.24
CA GLY A 252 -10.65 1.13 24.49
C GLY A 252 -10.72 0.22 23.26
N CYS A 253 -9.99 0.52 22.19
CA CYS A 253 -9.87 -0.39 21.06
C CYS A 253 -9.38 -1.77 21.53
N GLN A 254 -10.09 -2.82 21.15
CA GLN A 254 -9.76 -4.20 21.47
C GLN A 254 -8.37 -4.65 21.02
N HIS A 255 -7.80 -4.03 19.97
CA HIS A 255 -6.46 -4.36 19.51
C HIS A 255 -5.37 -4.02 20.53
N LEU A 256 -5.60 -3.02 21.41
CA LEU A 256 -4.71 -2.73 22.54
C LEU A 256 -4.56 -3.94 23.46
N GLY A 257 -5.67 -4.64 23.72
CA GLY A 257 -5.69 -5.84 24.56
C GLY A 257 -4.96 -7.02 23.92
N THR A 258 -5.18 -7.26 22.64
CA THR A 258 -4.44 -8.29 21.88
C THR A 258 -2.94 -8.02 21.90
N TYR A 259 -2.51 -6.78 21.65
CA TYR A 259 -1.10 -6.42 21.63
C TYR A 259 -0.46 -6.42 23.01
N TRP A 260 -1.18 -5.99 24.03
CA TRP A 260 -0.74 -6.13 25.41
C TRP A 260 -0.50 -7.60 25.77
N ALA A 261 -1.45 -8.48 25.46
CA ALA A 261 -1.33 -9.91 25.66
C ALA A 261 -0.18 -10.53 24.85
N LEU A 262 -0.02 -10.16 23.58
CA LEU A 262 1.05 -10.64 22.71
C LEU A 262 2.44 -10.26 23.27
N ARG A 263 2.62 -9.02 23.74
CA ARG A 263 3.86 -8.58 24.39
C ARG A 263 4.26 -9.50 25.55
N TRP A 264 3.34 -9.77 26.48
CA TRP A 264 3.61 -10.62 27.63
C TRP A 264 3.81 -12.08 27.24
N ALA A 265 3.06 -12.58 26.26
CA ALA A 265 3.24 -13.91 25.72
C ALA A 265 4.64 -14.09 25.10
N LEU A 266 5.11 -13.12 24.30
CA LEU A 266 6.45 -13.17 23.72
C LEU A 266 7.56 -13.19 24.78
N LEU A 267 7.40 -12.40 25.85
CA LEU A 267 8.33 -12.42 27.00
C LEU A 267 8.37 -13.79 27.68
N LYS A 268 7.19 -14.36 27.97
CA LYS A 268 7.06 -15.65 28.66
C LYS A 268 7.53 -16.82 27.79
N ILE A 269 7.19 -16.86 26.51
CA ILE A 269 7.60 -17.94 25.61
C ILE A 269 9.12 -17.92 25.39
N THR A 270 9.70 -16.73 25.28
CA THR A 270 11.16 -16.56 25.15
C THR A 270 11.88 -17.08 26.39
N SER A 271 11.34 -16.81 27.58
CA SER A 271 11.87 -17.38 28.82
C SER A 271 11.73 -18.90 28.86
N LYS A 272 10.56 -19.44 28.46
CA LYS A 272 10.29 -20.88 28.45
C LYS A 272 11.18 -21.67 27.48
N PHE A 273 11.55 -21.07 26.34
CA PHE A 273 12.42 -21.66 25.33
C PHE A 273 13.86 -21.14 25.41
N LYS A 274 14.27 -20.59 26.57
CA LYS A 274 15.65 -20.14 26.79
C LYS A 274 16.64 -21.26 26.51
N GLY A 275 17.68 -20.95 25.74
CA GLY A 275 18.69 -21.92 25.30
C GLY A 275 18.33 -22.71 24.03
N LYS A 276 17.07 -22.65 23.55
CA LYS A 276 16.66 -23.23 22.25
C LYS A 276 16.59 -22.21 21.11
N MET A 277 16.48 -20.93 21.43
CA MET A 277 16.45 -19.80 20.50
C MET A 277 17.01 -18.55 21.18
N LYS A 278 17.40 -17.54 20.39
CA LYS A 278 17.95 -16.27 20.92
C LYS A 278 16.89 -15.36 21.54
N GLY A 279 15.61 -15.63 21.28
CA GLY A 279 14.50 -14.86 21.79
C GLY A 279 14.20 -13.59 21.00
N VAL A 280 14.64 -13.53 19.75
CA VAL A 280 14.36 -12.41 18.83
C VAL A 280 13.12 -12.80 18.03
N TRP A 281 12.00 -12.13 18.25
CA TRP A 281 10.76 -12.38 17.52
C TRP A 281 10.66 -11.49 16.28
N ILE A 282 9.81 -11.89 15.34
CA ILE A 282 9.36 -11.04 14.23
C ILE A 282 7.85 -11.02 14.19
N ILE A 283 7.25 -9.83 14.19
CA ILE A 283 5.81 -9.62 14.17
C ILE A 283 5.45 -8.88 12.89
N ASN A 284 4.91 -9.64 11.95
CA ASN A 284 4.52 -9.16 10.63
C ASN A 284 3.12 -8.56 10.69
N GLY A 285 3.06 -7.23 10.63
CA GLY A 285 1.84 -6.46 10.49
C GLY A 285 1.28 -6.47 9.08
N ASP A 286 0.10 -5.89 8.97
CA ASP A 286 -0.72 -5.82 7.77
C ASP A 286 -1.52 -4.49 7.83
N ILE A 287 -2.19 -4.09 6.75
CA ILE A 287 -2.85 -2.78 6.65
C ILE A 287 -4.27 -2.84 7.22
N GLY A 288 -4.54 -2.02 8.24
CA GLY A 288 -5.82 -1.95 8.96
C GLY A 288 -5.67 -1.31 10.35
N CYS A 289 -6.73 -1.22 11.17
CA CYS A 289 -6.67 -0.53 12.48
C CYS A 289 -5.51 -1.00 13.37
N TYR A 290 -5.16 -2.28 13.27
CA TYR A 290 -4.09 -2.93 14.04
C TYR A 290 -2.69 -2.50 13.57
N GLU A 291 -2.53 -1.96 12.35
CA GLU A 291 -1.24 -1.47 11.81
C GLU A 291 -0.60 -0.37 12.68
N GLN A 292 -1.43 0.31 13.48
CA GLN A 292 -1.00 1.33 14.43
C GLN A 292 0.02 0.81 15.44
N GLY A 293 0.08 -0.51 15.60
CA GLY A 293 1.12 -1.20 16.34
C GLY A 293 2.56 -0.97 15.84
N GLY A 294 2.78 -0.36 14.66
CA GLY A 294 4.12 -0.13 14.09
C GLY A 294 4.50 1.33 13.80
N TYR A 295 3.57 2.30 13.89
CA TYR A 295 3.80 3.71 13.50
C TYR A 295 3.09 4.74 14.41
N GLY A 296 2.61 4.33 15.58
CA GLY A 296 1.82 5.20 16.44
C GLY A 296 2.61 6.37 17.02
N ILE A 297 1.96 7.52 17.22
CA ILE A 297 2.53 8.73 17.86
C ILE A 297 3.10 8.48 19.27
N PHE A 298 2.76 7.35 19.88
CA PHE A 298 3.21 6.93 21.21
C PHE A 298 4.37 5.94 21.18
N ALA A 299 4.88 5.56 20.01
CA ALA A 299 6.06 4.72 19.89
C ALA A 299 7.33 5.51 20.25
N LYS A 300 8.29 4.87 20.93
CA LYS A 300 9.61 5.46 21.13
C LYS A 300 10.36 5.63 19.81
N GLU A 301 11.25 6.61 19.76
CA GLU A 301 12.20 6.72 18.67
C GLU A 301 13.18 5.54 18.70
N ILE A 302 13.24 4.77 17.61
CA ILE A 302 14.19 3.66 17.44
C ILE A 302 15.34 4.14 16.55
N LYS A 303 16.56 4.10 17.10
CA LYS A 303 17.78 4.43 16.34
C LYS A 303 18.22 3.21 15.49
N PRO A 304 18.73 3.43 14.27
CA PRO A 304 19.26 2.35 13.45
C PRO A 304 20.39 1.60 14.16
N SER A 305 20.38 0.27 14.05
CA SER A 305 21.47 -0.60 14.52
C SER A 305 22.33 -1.04 13.34
N ILE A 306 23.65 -1.12 13.53
CA ILE A 306 24.61 -1.67 12.55
C ILE A 306 25.03 -3.12 12.88
N SER A 307 24.33 -3.75 13.83
CA SER A 307 24.57 -5.15 14.21
C SER A 307 24.45 -6.09 13.02
N ARG A 308 25.32 -7.09 12.94
CA ARG A 308 25.22 -8.22 12.00
C ARG A 308 24.52 -9.45 12.60
N GLU A 309 24.10 -9.34 13.86
CA GLU A 309 23.36 -10.39 14.58
C GLU A 309 21.91 -9.94 14.82
N SER A 310 21.02 -10.91 15.03
CA SER A 310 19.63 -10.67 15.40
C SER A 310 19.55 -9.84 16.68
N VAL A 311 18.93 -8.66 16.59
CA VAL A 311 18.73 -7.74 17.71
C VAL A 311 17.28 -7.79 18.13
N ARG A 312 17.05 -8.02 19.43
CA ARG A 312 15.72 -7.89 20.02
C ARG A 312 15.46 -6.46 20.43
N TYR A 313 14.36 -5.90 19.95
CA TYR A 313 13.84 -4.63 20.45
C TYR A 313 12.81 -4.87 21.55
N GLU A 314 12.96 -4.14 22.67
CA GLU A 314 11.98 -4.18 23.74
C GLU A 314 10.70 -3.46 23.29
N ILE A 315 9.55 -4.12 23.45
CA ILE A 315 8.25 -3.52 23.23
C ILE A 315 7.83 -2.87 24.55
N ASN A 316 7.77 -1.55 24.64
CA ASN A 316 7.34 -0.83 25.85
C ASN A 316 5.84 -0.56 25.90
N ASN A 317 5.23 -0.43 24.73
CA ASN A 317 3.81 -0.19 24.56
C ASN A 317 3.29 -0.85 23.27
N PRO A 318 1.97 -1.07 23.13
CA PRO A 318 1.38 -1.69 21.94
C PRO A 318 1.68 -1.03 20.59
N TYR A 319 2.10 0.24 20.54
CA TYR A 319 2.45 0.95 19.31
C TYR A 319 3.87 0.65 18.81
N GLU A 320 4.63 -0.19 19.54
CA GLU A 320 5.98 -0.64 19.19
C GLU A 320 6.00 -2.14 18.80
N ILE A 321 4.84 -2.75 18.56
CA ILE A 321 4.70 -4.21 18.46
C ILE A 321 4.93 -4.77 17.05
N LEU A 322 4.71 -4.01 15.98
CA LEU A 322 4.84 -4.52 14.62
C LEU A 322 6.22 -4.20 14.05
N ASP A 323 6.91 -5.22 13.53
CA ASP A 323 8.24 -5.09 12.92
C ASP A 323 8.17 -4.78 11.42
N THR A 324 7.14 -5.27 10.73
CA THR A 324 6.92 -5.03 9.30
C THR A 324 5.49 -4.60 9.03
N ASN A 325 5.27 -3.71 8.07
CA ASN A 325 3.94 -3.39 7.57
C ASN A 325 4.05 -2.77 6.16
N TYR A 326 3.46 -3.40 5.15
CA TYR A 326 3.67 -3.01 3.75
C TYR A 326 2.39 -2.89 2.95
N ILE A 327 1.62 -3.99 2.85
CA ILE A 327 0.41 -4.07 2.03
C ILE A 327 -0.64 -4.93 2.74
N MET A 328 -1.90 -4.73 2.36
CA MET A 328 -2.99 -5.54 2.86
C MET A 328 -2.84 -7.01 2.42
N GLY A 329 -2.88 -7.95 3.36
CA GLY A 329 -2.60 -9.37 3.15
C GLY A 329 -1.12 -9.75 3.14
N GLY A 330 -0.20 -8.78 3.25
CA GLY A 330 1.23 -9.01 3.13
C GLY A 330 1.86 -9.70 4.34
N GLY A 331 1.31 -9.49 5.55
CA GLY A 331 1.96 -9.90 6.81
C GLY A 331 2.13 -11.41 6.91
N ILE A 332 1.09 -12.17 6.55
CA ILE A 332 1.14 -13.63 6.55
C ILE A 332 2.09 -14.19 5.47
N GLY A 333 2.21 -13.52 4.32
CA GLY A 333 3.15 -13.89 3.27
C GLY A 333 4.60 -13.68 3.69
N LEU A 334 4.90 -12.55 4.33
CA LEU A 334 6.21 -12.24 4.89
C LEU A 334 6.62 -13.23 5.98
N ALA A 335 5.70 -13.55 6.90
CA ALA A 335 5.93 -14.52 7.96
C ALA A 335 6.32 -15.91 7.40
N GLN A 336 5.63 -16.36 6.34
CA GLN A 336 5.99 -17.60 5.64
C GLN A 336 7.37 -17.52 5.01
N GLY A 337 7.67 -16.41 4.31
CA GLY A 337 8.98 -16.17 3.73
C GLY A 337 10.10 -16.24 4.76
N GLN A 338 9.92 -15.61 5.92
CA GLN A 338 10.88 -15.64 7.04
C GLN A 338 11.06 -17.06 7.59
N PHE A 339 9.97 -17.80 7.77
CA PHE A 339 10.04 -19.19 8.25
C PHE A 339 10.80 -20.09 7.27
N HIS A 340 10.45 -20.03 5.99
CA HIS A 340 11.07 -20.84 4.94
C HIS A 340 12.50 -20.41 4.61
N ALA A 341 12.86 -19.15 4.84
CA ALA A 341 14.25 -18.67 4.78
C ALA A 341 15.13 -19.24 5.91
N GLY A 342 14.54 -19.95 6.89
CA GLY A 342 15.28 -20.61 7.97
C GLY A 342 15.42 -19.78 9.24
N TYR A 343 14.65 -18.71 9.42
CA TYR A 343 14.69 -17.92 10.64
C TYR A 343 14.24 -18.74 11.86
N ARG A 344 15.11 -18.87 12.87
CA ARG A 344 14.85 -19.65 14.11
C ARG A 344 15.29 -18.94 15.39
N ASP A 345 15.72 -17.67 15.30
CA ASP A 345 16.19 -16.91 16.46
C ASP A 345 15.06 -16.53 17.44
N GLY A 346 13.80 -16.68 17.02
CA GLY A 346 12.63 -16.65 17.89
C GLY A 346 11.31 -16.78 17.13
N PRO A 347 10.17 -16.47 17.79
CA PRO A 347 8.85 -16.66 17.21
C PRO A 347 8.59 -15.78 15.98
N ILE A 348 7.90 -16.34 14.99
CA ILE A 348 7.41 -15.62 13.81
C ILE A 348 5.89 -15.50 13.92
N VAL A 349 5.41 -14.27 13.99
CA VAL A 349 4.00 -13.94 14.16
C VAL A 349 3.52 -13.15 12.95
N ALA A 350 2.32 -13.44 12.48
CA ALA A 350 1.59 -12.61 11.52
C ALA A 350 0.35 -12.03 12.19
N VAL A 351 -0.01 -10.80 11.84
CA VAL A 351 -1.14 -10.09 12.41
C VAL A 351 -1.99 -9.50 11.29
N ALA A 352 -3.29 -9.80 11.27
CA ALA A 352 -4.23 -9.20 10.34
C ALA A 352 -5.59 -8.94 10.99
N GLY A 353 -6.41 -8.11 10.36
CA GLY A 353 -7.81 -7.91 10.73
C GLY A 353 -8.72 -8.94 10.08
N ASP A 354 -9.98 -8.99 10.51
CA ASP A 354 -11.02 -9.83 9.90
C ASP A 354 -11.26 -9.52 8.43
N SER A 355 -11.41 -8.24 8.06
CA SER A 355 -11.65 -7.87 6.66
C SER A 355 -10.48 -8.27 5.76
N THR A 356 -9.26 -8.00 6.22
CA THR A 356 -8.01 -8.40 5.56
C THR A 356 -7.90 -9.92 5.45
N PHE A 357 -8.34 -10.64 6.48
CA PHE A 357 -8.38 -12.10 6.46
C PHE A 357 -9.18 -12.61 5.25
N PHE A 358 -10.43 -12.15 5.10
CA PHE A 358 -11.30 -12.55 4.01
C PHE A 358 -10.85 -12.00 2.65
N HIS A 359 -10.25 -10.82 2.60
CA HIS A 359 -9.85 -10.22 1.33
C HIS A 359 -8.57 -10.87 0.77
N ALA A 360 -7.55 -11.05 1.58
CA ALA A 360 -6.19 -11.30 1.09
C ALA A 360 -5.41 -12.35 1.88
N CYS A 361 -5.76 -12.64 3.14
CA CYS A 361 -5.03 -13.67 3.87
C CYS A 361 -5.51 -15.09 3.55
N MET A 362 -6.74 -15.34 3.10
CA MET A 362 -7.18 -16.73 2.86
C MET A 362 -6.27 -17.50 1.89
N PRO A 363 -5.89 -16.97 0.71
CA PRO A 363 -4.97 -17.67 -0.18
C PRO A 363 -3.59 -17.87 0.47
N ALA A 364 -3.09 -16.87 1.20
CA ALA A 364 -1.82 -16.96 1.87
C ALA A 364 -1.85 -17.91 3.09
N LEU A 365 -2.98 -18.06 3.77
CA LEU A 365 -3.17 -18.98 4.88
C LEU A 365 -3.23 -20.42 4.37
N LEU A 366 -3.97 -20.65 3.27
CA LEU A 366 -3.93 -21.93 2.57
C LEU A 366 -2.50 -22.26 2.13
N ASN A 367 -1.75 -21.28 1.63
CA ASN A 367 -0.35 -21.47 1.29
C ASN A 367 0.50 -21.83 2.52
N ALA A 368 0.26 -21.20 3.67
CA ALA A 368 0.99 -21.45 4.92
C ALA A 368 0.77 -22.88 5.41
N THR A 369 -0.48 -23.35 5.42
CA THR A 369 -0.85 -24.69 5.88
C THR A 369 -0.35 -25.75 4.90
N PHE A 370 -0.57 -25.55 3.59
CA PHE A 370 -0.11 -26.45 2.54
C PHE A 370 1.41 -26.61 2.53
N ASN A 371 2.16 -25.51 2.68
CA ASN A 371 3.63 -25.53 2.68
C ASN A 371 4.25 -25.73 4.08
N LYS A 372 3.46 -26.01 5.11
CA LYS A 372 3.93 -26.29 6.48
C LYS A 372 4.77 -25.16 7.08
N ALA A 373 4.30 -23.92 6.95
CA ALA A 373 4.94 -22.78 7.58
C ALA A 373 4.67 -22.75 9.09
N GLY A 374 5.72 -22.87 9.91
CA GLY A 374 5.64 -22.79 11.37
C GLY A 374 5.51 -21.35 11.86
N ILE A 375 4.31 -20.77 11.72
CA ILE A 375 4.00 -19.39 12.11
C ILE A 375 2.77 -19.34 13.03
N THR A 376 2.73 -18.33 13.91
CA THR A 376 1.52 -18.00 14.66
C THR A 376 0.79 -16.86 13.96
N PHE A 377 -0.40 -17.11 13.44
CA PHE A 377 -1.24 -16.09 12.86
C PHE A 377 -2.25 -15.58 13.90
N ILE A 378 -2.35 -14.27 14.08
CA ILE A 378 -3.31 -13.64 14.97
C ILE A 378 -4.25 -12.79 14.13
N VAL A 379 -5.54 -13.14 14.13
CA VAL A 379 -6.57 -12.39 13.43
C VAL A 379 -7.38 -11.60 14.45
N LEU A 380 -7.40 -10.28 14.28
CA LEU A 380 -8.10 -9.36 15.16
C LEU A 380 -9.49 -9.08 14.60
N ASP A 381 -10.45 -9.89 15.05
CA ASP A 381 -11.83 -9.87 14.57
C ASP A 381 -12.65 -8.84 15.33
N ASN A 382 -12.86 -7.68 14.73
CA ASN A 382 -13.70 -6.64 15.30
C ASN A 382 -15.07 -6.53 14.63
N ALA A 383 -15.42 -7.48 13.76
CA ALA A 383 -16.64 -7.55 12.97
C ALA A 383 -16.86 -6.40 11.95
N TRP A 384 -15.87 -5.55 11.73
CA TRP A 384 -15.99 -4.35 10.92
C TRP A 384 -14.69 -4.03 10.16
N THR A 385 -14.79 -3.62 8.90
CA THR A 385 -13.68 -2.96 8.21
C THR A 385 -13.53 -1.53 8.75
N ALA A 386 -13.00 -1.41 9.96
CA ALA A 386 -13.14 -0.21 10.79
C ALA A 386 -12.36 1.01 10.27
N MET A 387 -11.11 0.82 9.84
CA MET A 387 -10.22 1.90 9.40
C MET A 387 -10.78 2.69 8.22
N THR A 388 -11.41 2.00 7.26
CA THR A 388 -11.89 2.59 6.01
C THR A 388 -13.32 3.11 6.10
N GLY A 389 -13.91 3.17 7.30
CA GLY A 389 -15.26 3.71 7.49
C GLY A 389 -16.25 2.78 8.21
N HIS A 390 -15.79 1.67 8.80
CA HIS A 390 -16.64 0.67 9.45
C HIS A 390 -17.65 0.05 8.50
N GLN A 391 -17.20 -0.41 7.33
CA GLN A 391 -18.01 -1.26 6.48
C GLN A 391 -18.26 -2.60 7.18
N PRO A 392 -19.43 -3.23 6.99
CA PRO A 392 -19.67 -4.56 7.51
C PRO A 392 -18.62 -5.56 7.01
N SER A 393 -18.11 -6.39 7.91
CA SER A 393 -17.22 -7.50 7.59
C SER A 393 -18.03 -8.79 7.41
N PRO A 394 -17.54 -9.79 6.65
CA PRO A 394 -18.15 -11.12 6.65
C PRO A 394 -18.29 -11.75 8.04
N SER A 395 -17.51 -11.34 9.04
CA SER A 395 -17.68 -11.77 10.44
C SER A 395 -18.77 -11.03 11.21
N GLY A 396 -19.38 -9.98 10.66
CA GLY A 396 -20.41 -9.15 11.31
C GLY A 396 -21.86 -9.51 10.99
N GLY A 397 -22.12 -10.34 9.97
CA GLY A 397 -23.48 -10.85 9.66
C GLY A 397 -24.46 -9.82 9.11
N ILE A 398 -23.97 -8.71 8.57
CA ILE A 398 -24.78 -7.66 7.93
C ILE A 398 -24.12 -7.34 6.59
N THR A 399 -24.90 -7.15 5.53
CA THR A 399 -24.39 -6.73 4.21
C THR A 399 -24.11 -5.23 4.19
N ALA A 400 -23.40 -4.75 3.18
CA ALA A 400 -23.13 -3.32 3.01
C ALA A 400 -24.41 -2.44 2.93
N VAL A 401 -25.56 -3.02 2.58
CA VAL A 401 -26.86 -2.33 2.50
C VAL A 401 -27.72 -2.49 3.75
N GLY A 402 -27.20 -3.12 4.82
CA GLY A 402 -27.88 -3.27 6.09
C GLY A 402 -28.79 -4.50 6.21
N GLU A 403 -28.80 -5.38 5.21
CA GLU A 403 -29.53 -6.64 5.28
C GLU A 403 -28.82 -7.62 6.21
N LYS A 404 -29.59 -8.44 6.93
CA LYS A 404 -29.03 -9.55 7.69
C LYS A 404 -28.41 -10.56 6.73
N SER A 405 -27.22 -11.03 7.07
CA SER A 405 -26.48 -12.04 6.33
C SER A 405 -25.93 -13.10 7.27
N LYS A 406 -25.39 -14.16 6.70
CA LYS A 406 -24.66 -15.18 7.45
C LYS A 406 -23.39 -14.57 8.04
N VAL A 407 -23.11 -14.89 9.30
CA VAL A 407 -21.79 -14.66 9.91
C VAL A 407 -20.84 -15.77 9.44
N TYR A 408 -19.67 -15.38 8.95
CA TYR A 408 -18.59 -16.31 8.60
C TYR A 408 -17.53 -16.28 9.70
N PRO A 409 -17.50 -17.26 10.63
CA PRO A 409 -16.49 -17.30 11.67
C PRO A 409 -15.12 -17.64 11.07
N ILE A 410 -14.13 -16.81 11.37
CA ILE A 410 -12.76 -16.92 10.85
C ILE A 410 -12.14 -18.25 11.22
N GLU A 411 -12.40 -18.76 12.42
CA GLU A 411 -11.94 -20.05 12.91
C GLU A 411 -12.43 -21.21 12.05
N GLU A 412 -13.65 -21.15 11.53
CA GLU A 412 -14.21 -22.23 10.70
C GLU A 412 -13.62 -22.17 9.28
N VAL A 413 -13.46 -20.96 8.73
CA VAL A 413 -12.78 -20.77 7.44
C VAL A 413 -11.32 -21.22 7.52
N ALA A 414 -10.60 -20.85 8.59
CA ALA A 414 -9.22 -21.25 8.78
C ALA A 414 -9.06 -22.77 8.95
N LYS A 415 -9.97 -23.43 9.68
CA LYS A 415 -10.00 -24.91 9.74
C LYS A 415 -10.20 -25.52 8.36
N ALA A 416 -11.11 -24.98 7.55
CA ALA A 416 -11.33 -25.43 6.17
C ALA A 416 -10.10 -25.21 5.27
N LEU A 417 -9.29 -24.19 5.55
CA LEU A 417 -8.00 -23.94 4.89
C LEU A 417 -6.84 -24.75 5.50
N GLY A 418 -7.10 -25.68 6.43
CA GLY A 418 -6.12 -26.63 6.95
C GLY A 418 -5.42 -26.25 8.26
N VAL A 419 -5.90 -25.23 8.99
CA VAL A 419 -5.34 -24.90 10.31
C VAL A 419 -5.89 -25.84 11.39
N GLU A 420 -5.04 -26.70 11.94
CA GLU A 420 -5.43 -27.67 13.00
C GLU A 420 -5.57 -27.01 14.38
N HIS A 421 -4.84 -25.93 14.64
CA HIS A 421 -4.73 -25.32 15.96
C HIS A 421 -5.32 -23.92 15.96
N VAL A 422 -6.61 -23.83 16.30
CA VAL A 422 -7.32 -22.56 16.40
C VAL A 422 -7.72 -22.27 17.85
N ARG A 423 -7.62 -21.00 18.24
CA ARG A 423 -8.11 -20.45 19.50
C ARG A 423 -8.94 -19.21 19.21
N VAL A 424 -10.06 -19.03 19.91
CA VAL A 424 -10.86 -17.80 19.85
C VAL A 424 -10.89 -17.21 21.25
N VAL A 425 -10.60 -15.92 21.38
CA VAL A 425 -10.52 -15.22 22.66
C VAL A 425 -11.13 -13.85 22.59
N ASP A 426 -11.57 -13.35 23.73
CA ASP A 426 -12.02 -11.98 23.90
C ASP A 426 -10.84 -11.09 24.36
N PRO A 427 -10.33 -10.18 23.52
CA PRO A 427 -9.17 -9.34 23.85
C PRO A 427 -9.40 -8.33 24.97
N TYR A 428 -10.64 -8.13 25.47
CA TYR A 428 -10.81 -7.39 26.73
C TYR A 428 -10.49 -8.27 27.94
N ASN A 429 -10.47 -9.60 27.84
CA ASN A 429 -9.92 -10.49 28.85
C ASN A 429 -8.43 -10.68 28.59
N LEU A 430 -7.60 -9.83 29.19
CA LEU A 430 -6.17 -9.77 28.89
C LEU A 430 -5.45 -11.07 29.28
N LYS A 431 -5.85 -11.69 30.39
CA LYS A 431 -5.24 -12.92 30.89
C LYS A 431 -5.52 -14.10 29.96
N GLU A 432 -6.79 -14.32 29.61
CA GLU A 432 -7.19 -15.39 28.69
C GLU A 432 -6.53 -15.22 27.31
N THR A 433 -6.49 -13.99 26.80
CA THR A 433 -5.85 -13.67 25.52
C THR A 433 -4.36 -13.98 25.56
N GLU A 434 -3.67 -13.63 26.63
CA GLU A 434 -2.24 -13.93 26.81
C GLU A 434 -2.01 -15.46 26.84
N GLU A 435 -2.82 -16.20 27.58
CA GLU A 435 -2.72 -17.66 27.69
C GLU A 435 -2.98 -18.36 26.34
N ALA A 436 -3.93 -17.87 25.54
CA ALA A 436 -4.21 -18.42 24.22
C ALA A 436 -3.07 -18.16 23.23
N ILE A 437 -2.53 -16.93 23.21
CA ILE A 437 -1.37 -16.58 22.37
C ILE A 437 -0.15 -17.40 22.81
N MET A 438 0.11 -17.53 24.12
CA MET A 438 1.18 -18.39 24.65
C MET A 438 1.09 -19.83 24.16
N LYS A 439 -0.10 -20.44 24.25
CA LYS A 439 -0.34 -21.82 23.80
C LYS A 439 -0.14 -21.95 22.28
N ALA A 440 -0.57 -20.97 21.50
CA ALA A 440 -0.37 -20.95 20.04
C ALA A 440 1.11 -20.85 19.66
N LEU A 441 1.85 -19.93 20.29
CA LEU A 441 3.29 -19.78 20.11
C LEU A 441 4.04 -21.06 20.50
N GLU A 442 3.72 -21.66 21.66
CA GLU A 442 4.31 -22.91 22.10
C GLU A 442 4.06 -24.06 21.13
N THR A 443 2.83 -24.19 20.65
CA THR A 443 2.46 -25.23 19.66
C THR A 443 3.22 -25.02 18.35
N THR A 444 3.30 -23.77 17.88
CA THR A 444 4.05 -23.40 16.68
C THR A 444 5.53 -23.77 16.81
N LEU A 445 6.17 -23.37 17.90
CA LEU A 445 7.60 -23.59 18.13
C LEU A 445 7.95 -25.07 18.35
N SER A 446 7.10 -25.82 19.06
CA SER A 446 7.35 -27.23 19.38
C SER A 446 7.05 -28.17 18.23
N ARG A 447 6.03 -27.88 17.42
CA ARG A 447 5.57 -28.76 16.33
C ARG A 447 5.92 -28.26 14.93
N GLY A 448 6.35 -27.01 14.78
CA GLY A 448 6.68 -26.42 13.48
C GLY A 448 5.47 -26.25 12.55
N VAL A 449 4.28 -25.98 13.12
CA VAL A 449 3.01 -25.91 12.38
C VAL A 449 2.39 -24.52 12.44
N THR A 450 1.54 -24.19 11.46
CA THR A 450 0.74 -22.97 11.49
C THR A 450 -0.31 -23.05 12.61
N THR A 451 -0.40 -22.01 13.44
CA THR A 451 -1.45 -21.87 14.45
C THR A 451 -2.22 -20.56 14.24
N LEU A 452 -3.47 -20.50 14.72
CA LEU A 452 -4.32 -19.33 14.62
C LEU A 452 -4.91 -18.93 15.98
N VAL A 453 -4.83 -17.65 16.31
CA VAL A 453 -5.60 -17.02 17.39
C VAL A 453 -6.54 -15.98 16.78
N VAL A 454 -7.84 -16.14 16.97
CA VAL A 454 -8.86 -15.14 16.62
C VAL A 454 -9.18 -14.33 17.88
N ALA A 455 -8.70 -13.09 17.94
CA ALA A 455 -9.05 -12.16 19.00
C ALA A 455 -10.33 -11.41 18.62
N ARG A 456 -11.48 -11.92 19.08
CA ARG A 456 -12.81 -11.46 18.68
C ARG A 456 -13.42 -10.51 19.71
N ARG A 457 -13.61 -9.25 19.32
CA ARG A 457 -14.42 -8.27 20.06
C ARG A 457 -14.85 -7.16 19.11
N GLU A 458 -16.15 -6.91 19.06
CA GLU A 458 -16.69 -5.86 18.18
C GLU A 458 -16.03 -4.49 18.41
N CYS A 459 -15.79 -3.75 17.32
CA CYS A 459 -15.27 -2.40 17.35
C CYS A 459 -15.97 -1.52 18.40
N ALA A 460 -15.19 -1.01 19.36
CA ALA A 460 -15.68 -0.19 20.47
C ALA A 460 -16.52 1.02 20.01
N LEU A 461 -16.15 1.67 18.89
CA LEU A 461 -16.88 2.81 18.36
C LEU A 461 -18.30 2.44 17.89
N GLN A 462 -18.48 1.24 17.32
CA GLN A 462 -19.80 0.77 16.88
C GLN A 462 -20.71 0.46 18.06
N VAL A 463 -20.16 -0.18 19.09
CA VAL A 463 -20.86 -0.40 20.35
C VAL A 463 -21.29 0.94 20.95
N LEU A 464 -20.39 1.92 21.04
CA LEU A 464 -20.69 3.25 21.59
C LEU A 464 -21.75 3.99 20.79
N ARG A 465 -21.71 3.93 19.44
CA ARG A 465 -22.74 4.55 18.59
C ARG A 465 -24.12 4.00 18.91
N ARG A 466 -24.25 2.67 19.02
CA ARG A 466 -25.53 2.03 19.36
C ARG A 466 -25.98 2.41 20.77
N LYS A 467 -25.09 2.36 21.75
CA LYS A 467 -25.40 2.75 23.14
C LYS A 467 -25.86 4.20 23.25
N ARG A 468 -25.13 5.13 22.62
CA ARG A 468 -25.50 6.56 22.61
C ARG A 468 -26.86 6.79 21.95
N LYS A 469 -27.14 6.11 20.83
CA LYS A 469 -28.45 6.18 20.17
C LYS A 469 -29.58 5.63 21.05
N ALA A 470 -29.29 4.59 21.83
CA ALA A 470 -30.23 3.98 22.77
C ALA A 470 -30.35 4.73 24.10
N GLY A 471 -29.56 5.78 24.34
CA GLY A 471 -29.51 6.47 25.63
C GLY A 471 -28.90 5.63 26.76
N GLU A 472 -28.19 4.55 26.43
CA GLU A 472 -27.56 3.69 27.43
C GLU A 472 -26.34 4.37 28.07
N PRO A 473 -26.20 4.30 29.41
CA PRO A 473 -25.03 4.84 30.08
C PRO A 473 -23.77 4.08 29.68
N ILE A 474 -22.69 4.83 29.45
CA ILE A 474 -21.36 4.27 29.15
C ILE A 474 -20.57 4.25 30.47
N PRO A 475 -20.21 3.07 31.00
CA PRO A 475 -19.41 2.99 32.23
C PRO A 475 -18.09 3.75 32.06
N LYS A 476 -17.75 4.57 33.06
CA LYS A 476 -16.50 5.34 33.09
C LYS A 476 -15.60 4.78 34.18
N TYR A 477 -14.29 4.86 33.94
CA TYR A 477 -13.29 4.50 34.94
C TYR A 477 -12.58 5.76 35.40
N VAL A 478 -12.20 5.78 36.68
CA VAL A 478 -11.44 6.86 37.32
C VAL A 478 -10.24 6.28 38.05
N VAL A 479 -9.22 7.11 38.25
CA VAL A 479 -8.04 6.78 39.06
C VAL A 479 -8.26 7.31 40.48
N ASP A 480 -8.19 6.42 41.45
CA ASP A 480 -8.06 6.75 42.87
C ASP A 480 -6.61 7.21 43.13
N GLU A 481 -6.40 8.52 43.24
CA GLU A 481 -5.08 9.11 43.44
C GLU A 481 -4.40 8.61 44.73
N SER A 482 -5.18 8.23 45.75
CA SER A 482 -4.65 7.74 47.04
C SER A 482 -3.99 6.36 46.89
N LYS A 483 -4.51 5.52 45.99
CA LYS A 483 -3.97 4.18 45.71
C LYS A 483 -2.97 4.15 44.56
N CYS A 484 -3.01 5.15 43.67
CA CYS A 484 -2.15 5.16 42.51
C CYS A 484 -0.68 5.33 42.89
N VAL A 485 0.13 4.32 42.62
CA VAL A 485 1.58 4.32 42.93
C VAL A 485 2.45 4.90 41.81
N GLY A 486 1.85 5.45 40.74
CA GLY A 486 2.61 6.10 39.67
C GLY A 486 3.42 5.17 38.76
N CYS A 487 3.14 3.86 38.75
CA CYS A 487 3.92 2.85 38.00
C CYS A 487 3.79 2.91 36.45
N ARG A 488 2.88 3.73 35.91
CA ARG A 488 2.64 3.95 34.47
C ARG A 488 2.21 2.73 33.65
N LEU A 489 1.94 1.55 34.24
CA LEU A 489 1.44 0.38 33.48
C LEU A 489 0.15 0.68 32.70
N CYS A 490 -0.80 1.41 33.29
CA CYS A 490 -2.01 1.84 32.60
C CYS A 490 -1.76 2.80 31.43
N VAL A 491 -0.71 3.62 31.51
CA VAL A 491 -0.28 4.52 30.44
C VAL A 491 0.40 3.73 29.32
N GLN A 492 1.23 2.75 29.67
CA GLN A 492 1.89 1.84 28.72
C GLN A 492 0.91 0.98 27.91
N LEU A 493 -0.32 0.79 28.39
CA LEU A 493 -1.38 0.16 27.58
C LEU A 493 -1.67 0.95 26.30
N GLY A 494 -1.37 2.26 26.27
CA GLY A 494 -1.48 3.07 25.05
C GLY A 494 -2.89 3.55 24.71
N CYS A 495 -3.84 3.47 25.65
CA CYS A 495 -5.18 4.02 25.43
C CYS A 495 -5.13 5.56 25.43
N PRO A 496 -5.63 6.26 24.40
CA PRO A 496 -5.59 7.73 24.34
C PRO A 496 -6.48 8.42 25.39
N ALA A 497 -7.34 7.67 26.10
CA ALA A 497 -8.11 8.18 27.23
C ALA A 497 -7.31 8.16 28.54
N ILE A 498 -6.05 7.74 28.56
CA ILE A 498 -5.22 7.63 29.76
C ILE A 498 -4.02 8.55 29.61
N GLY A 499 -3.84 9.43 30.58
CA GLY A 499 -2.67 10.30 30.65
C GLY A 499 -1.91 10.15 31.96
N PHE A 500 -0.81 10.88 32.05
CA PHE A 500 0.02 10.94 33.24
C PHE A 500 0.28 12.40 33.61
N ASP A 501 0.07 12.73 34.87
CA ASP A 501 0.44 14.02 35.44
C ASP A 501 1.85 13.91 36.01
N GLU A 502 2.82 14.57 35.38
CA GLU A 502 4.23 14.54 35.80
C GLU A 502 4.46 15.24 37.15
N GLY A 503 3.67 16.27 37.48
CA GLY A 503 3.79 17.00 38.74
C GLY A 503 3.30 16.18 39.92
N LYS A 504 2.12 15.55 39.78
CA LYS A 504 1.54 14.69 40.81
C LYS A 504 2.15 13.28 40.83
N LYS A 505 2.80 12.87 39.74
CA LYS A 505 3.23 11.48 39.49
C LYS A 505 2.07 10.48 39.55
N LYS A 506 0.89 10.87 39.06
CA LYS A 506 -0.34 10.07 39.06
C LYS A 506 -0.85 9.91 37.64
N ALA A 507 -1.44 8.74 37.35
CA ALA A 507 -2.20 8.55 36.12
C ALA A 507 -3.58 9.19 36.26
N TRP A 508 -4.18 9.57 35.14
CA TRP A 508 -5.56 10.06 35.05
C TRP A 508 -6.26 9.43 33.85
N ILE A 509 -7.60 9.41 33.89
CA ILE A 509 -8.44 8.89 32.81
C ILE A 509 -9.39 10.00 32.36
N ASP A 510 -9.36 10.33 31.07
CA ASP A 510 -10.32 11.22 30.44
C ASP A 510 -11.70 10.55 30.42
N GLN A 511 -12.64 11.08 31.20
CA GLN A 511 -13.99 10.53 31.28
C GLN A 511 -14.81 10.77 30.01
N ILE A 512 -14.51 11.79 29.22
CA ILE A 512 -15.17 12.06 27.95
C ILE A 512 -14.80 10.97 26.95
N LEU A 513 -13.50 10.63 26.86
CA LEU A 513 -12.98 9.62 25.94
C LEU A 513 -13.19 8.17 26.43
N CYS A 514 -13.26 7.93 27.74
CA CYS A 514 -13.34 6.57 28.29
C CYS A 514 -14.59 5.81 27.82
N VAL A 515 -14.41 4.53 27.48
CA VAL A 515 -15.46 3.67 26.87
C VAL A 515 -15.86 2.49 27.76
N GLY A 516 -15.28 2.38 28.96
CA GLY A 516 -15.66 1.34 29.93
C GLY A 516 -15.12 -0.06 29.66
N CYS A 517 -14.09 -0.23 28.82
CA CYS A 517 -13.55 -1.55 28.42
C CYS A 517 -12.83 -2.35 29.53
N SER A 518 -12.56 -1.75 30.70
CA SER A 518 -11.88 -2.34 31.87
C SER A 518 -10.40 -2.77 31.72
N MET A 519 -9.82 -2.78 30.52
CA MET A 519 -8.45 -3.26 30.28
C MET A 519 -7.41 -2.59 31.20
N CYS A 520 -7.50 -1.27 31.41
CA CYS A 520 -6.60 -0.56 32.30
C CYS A 520 -6.75 -0.94 33.78
N ALA A 521 -7.96 -1.30 34.21
CA ALA A 521 -8.22 -1.76 35.57
C ALA A 521 -7.59 -3.14 35.84
N GLN A 522 -7.65 -4.04 34.85
CA GLN A 522 -7.09 -5.39 34.95
C GLN A 522 -5.56 -5.39 35.15
N ILE A 523 -4.86 -4.41 34.56
CA ILE A 523 -3.40 -4.30 34.63
C ILE A 523 -2.90 -3.44 35.80
N CYS A 524 -3.79 -2.83 36.58
CA CYS A 524 -3.40 -1.97 37.69
C CYS A 524 -3.04 -2.81 38.94
N PRO A 525 -1.76 -2.92 39.32
CA PRO A 525 -1.37 -3.77 40.46
C PRO A 525 -1.89 -3.22 41.79
N ALA A 526 -2.01 -1.90 41.91
CA ALA A 526 -2.50 -1.22 43.10
C ALA A 526 -4.05 -1.19 43.19
N LYS A 527 -4.76 -1.73 42.19
CA LYS A 527 -6.23 -1.66 42.08
C LYS A 527 -6.75 -0.22 42.25
N ALA A 528 -6.01 0.75 41.72
CA ALA A 528 -6.32 2.17 41.82
C ALA A 528 -7.32 2.64 40.75
N ILE A 529 -7.65 1.80 39.76
CA ILE A 529 -8.60 2.14 38.70
C ILE A 529 -9.92 1.46 39.01
N LYS A 530 -10.97 2.26 39.25
CA LYS A 530 -12.31 1.80 39.61
C LYS A 530 -13.37 2.40 38.68
N LEU A 531 -14.54 1.78 38.61
CA LEU A 531 -15.69 2.39 37.97
C LEU A 531 -16.03 3.72 38.68
N SER A 532 -16.36 4.73 37.90
CA SER A 532 -16.95 5.95 38.44
C SER A 532 -18.29 5.60 39.03
N GLU A 533 -18.51 6.00 40.28
CA GLU A 533 -19.85 6.20 40.78
C GLU A 533 -20.43 7.34 39.92
N GLY A 534 -21.58 7.10 39.31
CA GLY A 534 -22.06 7.79 38.10
C GLY A 534 -22.21 9.30 38.23
#